data_AF-A0A356TBR5-F1
#
_entry.id   AF-A0A356TBR5-F1
#
_cell.length_a   1.000
_cell.length_b   1.000
_cell.length_c   1.000
_cell.angle_alpha   90.00
_cell.angle_beta   90.00
_cell.angle_gamma   90.00
#
_symmetry.space_group_name_H-M   'P 1'
#
loop_
_entity.id
_entity.type
_entity.pdbx_description
1 polymer ?
#
loop_
_entity_poly.entity_id
_entity_poly.type
_entity_poly.pdbx_seq_one_letter_code
_entity_poly.pdbx_strand_id
1 'polypeptide(L)'
;ARRARRFSERVAERTGKPVVLWDERMSSMAAERALREGGLDGKAQRGKVDRVAASLLLQSYLDSRRGRQDAWDARSADDADDEDSPER
;
A
#
# COMPACT_ATOMS: atom_id res chain seq x y z
N ALA A 1 -16.36 7.98 -0.13
CA ALA A 1 -15.70 8.37 1.16
C ALA A 1 -16.50 8.01 2.42
N ARG A 2 -17.70 8.58 2.66
CA ARG A 2 -18.42 8.42 3.96
C ARG A 2 -18.74 6.97 4.36
N ARG A 3 -19.09 6.10 3.38
CA ARG A 3 -19.34 4.67 3.62
C ARG A 3 -18.08 3.90 4.04
N ALA A 4 -16.95 4.18 3.39
CA ALA A 4 -15.66 3.55 3.71
C ALA A 4 -15.20 3.91 5.13
N ARG A 5 -15.34 5.17 5.55
CA ARG A 5 -15.02 5.62 6.91
C ARG A 5 -15.84 4.90 7.99
N ARG A 6 -17.15 4.82 7.82
CA ARG A 6 -18.02 4.06 8.75
C ARG A 6 -17.69 2.57 8.79
N PHE A 7 -17.28 2.01 7.67
CA PHE A 7 -16.85 0.62 7.62
C PHE A 7 -15.53 0.43 8.37
N SER A 8 -14.54 1.33 8.19
CA SER A 8 -13.27 1.26 8.91
C SER A 8 -13.45 1.37 10.42
N GLU A 9 -14.34 2.24 10.90
CA GLU A 9 -14.67 2.37 12.33
C GLU A 9 -15.16 1.04 12.91
N ARG A 10 -16.14 0.42 12.25
CA ARG A 10 -16.66 -0.91 12.65
C ARG A 10 -15.62 -2.02 12.61
N VAL A 11 -14.70 -1.97 11.65
CA VAL A 11 -13.60 -2.95 11.56
C VAL A 11 -12.63 -2.76 12.72
N ALA A 12 -12.26 -1.52 13.04
CA ALA A 12 -11.39 -1.19 14.17
C ALA A 12 -12.03 -1.65 15.49
N GLU A 13 -13.31 -1.34 15.71
CA GLU A 13 -14.05 -1.72 16.91
C GLU A 13 -14.10 -3.24 17.11
N ARG A 14 -14.38 -4.00 16.04
CA ARG A 14 -14.51 -5.46 16.12
C ARG A 14 -13.19 -6.20 16.24
N THR A 15 -12.09 -5.62 15.75
CA THR A 15 -10.80 -6.31 15.67
C THR A 15 -9.77 -5.81 16.68
N GLY A 16 -9.97 -4.61 17.24
CA GLY A 16 -8.99 -3.92 18.08
C GLY A 16 -7.71 -3.54 17.33
N LYS A 17 -7.70 -3.62 15.99
CA LYS A 17 -6.51 -3.34 15.16
C LYS A 17 -6.57 -1.96 14.54
N PRO A 18 -5.41 -1.30 14.34
CA PRO A 18 -5.34 -0.06 13.57
C PRO A 18 -5.88 -0.26 12.15
N VAL A 19 -6.77 0.63 11.72
CA VAL A 19 -7.30 0.63 10.35
C VAL A 19 -6.79 1.86 9.61
N VAL A 20 -6.15 1.62 8.46
CA VAL A 20 -5.66 2.67 7.57
C VAL A 20 -6.60 2.76 6.38
N LEU A 21 -7.05 3.97 6.05
CA LEU A 21 -7.76 4.24 4.81
C LEU A 21 -6.76 4.50 3.70
N TRP A 22 -6.88 3.75 2.61
CA TRP A 22 -6.06 3.90 1.41
C TRP A 22 -6.96 4.21 0.21
N ASP A 23 -6.45 5.00 -0.73
CA ASP A 23 -7.19 5.38 -1.93
C ASP A 23 -7.13 4.26 -2.98
N GLU A 24 -8.28 3.78 -3.42
CA GLU A 24 -8.43 2.64 -4.34
C GLU A 24 -8.54 3.04 -5.82
N ARG A 25 -8.44 4.34 -6.14
CA ARG A 25 -8.65 4.84 -7.51
C ARG A 25 -7.84 4.05 -8.54
N MET A 26 -8.51 3.72 -9.64
CA MET A 26 -7.96 3.01 -10.81
C MET A 26 -7.51 1.55 -10.59
N SER A 27 -7.66 0.99 -9.38
CA SER A 27 -7.26 -0.40 -9.08
C SER A 27 -8.03 -1.45 -9.92
N SER A 28 -9.32 -1.25 -10.18
CA SER A 28 -10.11 -2.15 -11.04
C SER A 28 -9.65 -2.14 -12.49
N MET A 29 -9.35 -0.95 -13.05
CA MET A 29 -8.83 -0.84 -14.42
C MET A 29 -7.42 -1.47 -14.53
N ALA A 30 -6.57 -1.25 -13.53
CA ALA A 30 -5.25 -1.88 -13.48
C ALA A 30 -5.37 -3.41 -13.36
N ALA A 31 -6.33 -3.92 -12.58
CA ALA A 31 -6.59 -5.34 -12.42
C ALA A 31 -7.11 -5.99 -13.72
N GLU A 32 -8.06 -5.35 -14.40
CA GLU A 32 -8.55 -5.82 -15.71
C GLU A 32 -7.44 -5.85 -16.75
N ARG A 33 -6.59 -4.82 -16.78
CA ARG A 33 -5.41 -4.76 -17.66
C ARG A 33 -4.45 -5.91 -17.36
N ALA A 34 -4.09 -6.11 -16.09
CA ALA A 34 -3.18 -7.18 -15.67
C ALA A 34 -3.72 -8.58 -16.04
N LEU A 35 -5.03 -8.81 -15.87
CA LEU A 35 -5.65 -10.09 -16.24
C LEU A 35 -5.69 -10.30 -17.76
N ARG A 36 -5.92 -9.24 -18.54
CA ARG A 36 -5.89 -9.28 -20.00
C ARG A 36 -4.48 -9.55 -20.52
N GLU A 37 -3.47 -8.90 -19.96
CA GLU A 37 -2.04 -9.13 -20.27
C GLU A 37 -1.64 -10.57 -19.90
N GLY A 38 -2.24 -11.15 -18.84
CA GLY A 38 -2.11 -12.56 -18.49
C GLY A 38 -2.90 -13.54 -19.38
N GLY A 39 -3.49 -13.09 -20.49
CA GLY A 39 -4.17 -13.94 -21.49
C GLY A 39 -5.57 -14.41 -21.10
N LEU A 40 -6.19 -13.83 -20.08
CA LEU A 40 -7.55 -14.21 -19.67
C LEU A 40 -8.59 -13.43 -20.49
N ASP A 41 -9.61 -14.14 -20.98
CA ASP A 41 -10.76 -13.51 -21.64
C ASP A 41 -11.71 -12.84 -20.63
N GLY A 42 -12.63 -12.00 -21.12
CA GLY A 42 -13.55 -11.25 -20.28
C GLY A 42 -14.47 -12.11 -19.40
N LYS A 43 -14.71 -13.39 -19.76
CA LYS A 43 -15.52 -14.31 -18.96
C LYS A 43 -14.71 -14.88 -17.79
N ALA A 44 -13.45 -15.26 -18.04
CA ALA A 44 -12.50 -15.72 -17.03
C ALA A 44 -12.04 -14.59 -16.08
N GLN A 45 -12.14 -13.33 -16.50
CA GLN A 45 -11.82 -12.15 -15.69
C GLN A 45 -12.84 -11.85 -14.59
N ARG A 46 -14.15 -12.00 -14.85
CA ARG A 46 -15.22 -11.52 -13.93
C ARG A 46 -15.16 -12.09 -12.50
N GLY A 47 -14.50 -13.23 -12.29
CA GLY A 47 -14.29 -13.81 -10.96
C GLY A 47 -12.93 -13.50 -10.32
N LYS A 48 -12.02 -12.83 -11.03
CA LYS A 48 -10.63 -12.58 -10.61
C LYS A 48 -10.31 -11.10 -10.40
N VAL A 49 -11.07 -10.20 -11.02
CA VAL A 49 -10.84 -8.73 -10.94
C VAL A 49 -10.75 -8.28 -9.48
N ASP A 50 -11.70 -8.66 -8.63
CA ASP A 50 -11.73 -8.20 -7.23
C ASP A 50 -10.50 -8.65 -6.44
N ARG A 51 -10.05 -9.89 -6.63
CA ARG A 51 -8.87 -10.43 -5.95
C ARG A 51 -7.59 -9.73 -6.39
N VAL A 52 -7.46 -9.47 -7.69
CA VAL A 52 -6.31 -8.76 -8.24
C VAL A 52 -6.33 -7.30 -7.80
N ALA A 53 -7.48 -6.63 -7.84
CA ALA A 53 -7.63 -5.27 -7.36
C ALA A 53 -7.26 -5.14 -5.87
N ALA A 54 -7.69 -6.08 -5.01
CA ALA A 54 -7.31 -6.11 -3.60
C ALA A 54 -5.80 -6.30 -3.40
N SER A 55 -5.17 -7.14 -4.23
CA SER A 55 -3.71 -7.36 -4.18
C SER A 55 -2.94 -6.11 -4.61
N LEU A 56 -3.39 -5.43 -5.67
CA LEU A 56 -2.80 -4.18 -6.15
C LEU A 56 -2.97 -3.03 -5.14
N LEU A 57 -4.11 -2.95 -4.46
CA LEU A 57 -4.36 -1.99 -3.38
C LEU A 57 -3.36 -2.18 -2.24
N LEU A 58 -3.16 -3.43 -1.81
CA LEU A 58 -2.19 -3.76 -0.77
C LEU A 58 -0.76 -3.43 -1.21
N GLN A 59 -0.40 -3.81 -2.44
CA GLN A 59 0.93 -3.52 -2.98
C GLN A 59 1.21 -2.01 -2.99
N SER A 60 0.27 -1.21 -3.47
CA SER A 60 0.36 0.25 -3.48
C SER A 60 0.59 0.83 -2.07
N TYR A 61 -0.10 0.30 -1.07
CA TYR A 61 0.12 0.71 0.32
C TYR A 61 1.52 0.35 0.83
N LEU A 62 1.99 -0.87 0.56
CA LEU A 62 3.31 -1.35 0.99
C LEU A 62 4.44 -0.57 0.32
N ASP A 63 4.32 -0.27 -0.98
CA ASP A 63 5.30 0.52 -1.72
C ASP A 63 5.43 1.93 -1.16
N SER A 64 4.31 2.54 -0.76
CA SER A 64 4.33 3.86 -0.11
C SER A 64 5.08 3.88 1.23
N ARG A 65 5.12 2.73 1.93
CA ARG A 65 5.85 2.60 3.19
C ARG A 65 7.33 2.40 2.96
N ARG A 66 7.69 1.66 1.91
CA ARG A 66 9.10 1.42 1.54
C ARG A 66 9.80 2.73 1.20
N GLY A 67 9.21 3.55 0.32
CA GLY A 67 9.79 4.86 -0.01
C GLY A 67 9.88 5.83 1.17
N ARG A 68 9.04 5.67 2.22
CA ARG A 68 9.19 6.42 3.48
C ARG A 68 10.32 5.89 4.35
N GLN A 69 10.52 4.58 4.39
CA GLN A 69 11.60 3.96 5.15
C GLN A 69 12.96 4.30 4.53
N ASP A 70 13.09 4.17 3.20
CA ASP A 70 14.33 4.50 2.49
C ASP A 70 14.75 5.96 2.73
N ALA A 71 13.79 6.88 2.81
CA ALA A 71 14.05 8.29 3.12
C ALA A 71 14.42 8.56 4.59
N TRP A 72 13.96 7.71 5.52
CA TRP A 72 14.33 7.80 6.94
C TRP A 72 15.72 7.21 7.19
N ASP A 73 16.03 6.10 6.51
CA ASP A 73 17.35 5.46 6.56
C ASP A 73 18.43 6.33 5.92
N ALA A 74 18.13 7.01 4.79
CA ALA A 74 19.08 7.93 4.14
C ALA A 74 19.44 9.13 5.03
N ARG A 75 18.46 9.73 5.73
CA ARG A 75 18.71 10.86 6.64
C ARG A 75 19.49 10.46 7.89
N SER A 76 19.31 9.23 8.36
CA SER A 76 20.04 8.71 9.53
C SER A 76 21.50 8.37 9.19
N ALA A 77 21.83 8.18 7.92
CA ALA A 77 23.21 7.99 7.47
C ALA A 77 23.98 9.32 7.39
N ASP A 78 23.31 10.43 7.08
CA ASP A 78 23.94 11.76 7.02
C ASP A 78 24.30 12.31 8.43
N ASP A 79 23.57 11.92 9.47
CA ASP A 79 23.82 12.34 10.87
C ASP A 79 24.93 11.52 11.58
N ALA A 80 25.51 10.51 10.90
CA ALA A 80 26.52 9.62 11.50
C ALA A 80 27.98 10.11 11.32
N ASP A 81 28.20 11.26 10.67
CA ASP A 81 29.54 11.78 10.34
C ASP A 81 30.06 12.87 11.33
N ASP A 82 29.36 13.18 12.43
CA ASP A 82 29.72 14.30 13.34
C ASP A 82 30.27 13.88 14.74
N GLU A 83 30.72 12.63 14.92
CA GLU A 83 31.42 12.19 16.15
C GLU A 83 32.81 11.62 15.86
N ASP A 84 33.75 12.47 15.41
CA ASP A 84 35.18 12.26 15.69
C ASP A 84 35.86 13.61 15.98
N SER A 85 35.69 14.08 17.22
CA SER A 85 36.60 15.07 17.80
C SER A 85 37.25 14.47 19.04
N PRO A 86 38.46 13.89 18.92
CA PRO A 86 39.23 13.53 20.09
C PRO A 86 39.83 14.81 20.67
N GLU A 87 39.26 15.26 21.80
CA GLU A 87 39.88 16.25 22.67
C GLU A 87 41.30 15.77 23.06
N ARG A 88 42.30 16.62 22.82
CA ARG A 88 43.67 16.45 23.33
C ARG A 88 43.90 17.36 24.53
#